data_AF-E5B153-F1
#
_entry.id   AF-E5B153-F1
#
_cell.length_a   1.000
_cell.length_b   1.000
_cell.length_c   1.000
_cell.angle_alpha   90.00
_cell.angle_beta   90.00
_cell.angle_gamma   90.00
#
_symmetry.space_group_name_H-M   'P 1'
#
loop_
_entity.id
_entity.type
_entity.pdbx_description
1 polymer ?
#
loop_
_entity_poly.entity_id
_entity_poly.type
_entity_poly.pdbx_seq_one_letter_code
_entity_poly.pdbx_strand_id
1 'polypeptide(L)'
;MQVEKLRLYGVLDNDKLSSLLERREWWLTGDYQLGEFSDYVEGFVVAHVDSETCFDLSYKTTPDNILQIEIPYSLLPSLIAAQGDEQQLSERYRVPEKYCLKPDCDVEPLKYILAADTVSQDEEQSISEPKPSQPNDQTLASECRDTPLQILFGHDAVRQSPLYWEPTNTAEFMNTNTGIIGTMGTGKTQFTKSLVTQLKRNQSCNVDSKPIGLLIFDYKSDYVDEAFLEATGAKKYKLFKLPYNPLSLFGDTPMLPIHTAGGLSETMAKAYSLGHKQQLKLENLILECYEAAGISPEDPTTWSRTTPTIEDVWQRFLAQEKVEEDSLYAALSKLARYKIFETIPEQMTSLYELIDGVTVIELAGYPPEVQNLVVALTLDLFYAQMQKRGKPVVRGDYRQLTKMILVDEADNFMRQDFSSLRKILKEGREYGVGAILSTQEITHFKTGENNYASYILTWVIHRVSEIKNADIKAVFNVDDKSEQESLMGQIRQLEKHFSLYIDGDKRVNKMRDKAFWELIE
;
A
#
# COMPACT_ATOMS: atom_id res chain seq x y z
N MET A 1 -13.74 -11.38 -51.70
CA MET A 1 -13.57 -10.42 -50.59
C MET A 1 -14.34 -10.93 -49.37
N GLN A 2 -13.67 -11.22 -48.24
CA GLN A 2 -14.30 -11.85 -47.06
C GLN A 2 -15.18 -10.90 -46.22
N VAL A 3 -15.27 -9.63 -46.61
CA VAL A 3 -15.96 -8.55 -45.90
C VAL A 3 -17.47 -8.81 -45.74
N GLU A 4 -18.08 -9.56 -46.67
CA GLU A 4 -19.48 -10.00 -46.56
C GLU A 4 -19.73 -10.88 -45.32
N LYS A 5 -18.74 -11.67 -44.89
CA LYS A 5 -18.85 -12.46 -43.66
C LYS A 5 -18.85 -11.56 -42.42
N LEU A 6 -18.03 -10.52 -42.39
CA LEU A 6 -17.98 -9.55 -41.29
C LEU A 6 -19.31 -8.79 -41.14
N ARG A 7 -19.97 -8.51 -42.27
CA ARG A 7 -21.35 -7.99 -42.30
C ARG A 7 -22.36 -9.01 -41.73
N LEU A 8 -22.26 -10.27 -42.15
CA LEU A 8 -23.15 -11.36 -41.71
C LEU A 8 -23.03 -11.65 -40.20
N TYR A 9 -21.84 -11.49 -39.63
CA TYR A 9 -21.57 -11.68 -38.21
C TYR A 9 -21.80 -10.41 -37.35
N GLY A 10 -22.24 -9.30 -37.96
CA GLY A 10 -22.52 -8.05 -37.23
C GLY A 10 -21.28 -7.38 -36.62
N VAL A 11 -20.10 -7.65 -37.17
CA VAL A 11 -18.81 -7.14 -36.64
C VAL A 11 -18.52 -5.70 -37.11
N LEU A 12 -19.09 -5.28 -38.24
CA LEU A 12 -18.88 -3.95 -38.83
C LEU A 12 -20.21 -3.35 -39.31
N ASP A 13 -20.41 -2.05 -39.06
CA ASP A 13 -21.62 -1.32 -39.44
C ASP A 13 -21.79 -1.21 -40.97
N ASN A 14 -23.06 -1.27 -41.42
CA ASN A 14 -23.40 -1.22 -42.84
C ASN A 14 -22.93 0.07 -43.53
N ASP A 15 -22.94 1.20 -42.81
CA ASP A 15 -22.58 2.50 -43.39
C ASP A 15 -21.09 2.59 -43.70
N LYS A 16 -20.21 2.03 -42.85
CA LYS A 16 -18.76 2.00 -43.10
C LYS A 16 -18.37 1.05 -44.25
N LEU A 17 -19.16 0.01 -44.50
CA LEU A 17 -18.89 -0.99 -45.55
C LEU A 17 -19.50 -0.64 -46.91
N SER A 18 -20.44 0.29 -46.94
CA SER A 18 -21.22 0.66 -48.14
C SER A 18 -20.32 1.06 -49.31
N SER A 19 -19.42 2.01 -49.10
CA SER A 19 -18.48 2.53 -50.11
C SER A 19 -17.54 1.46 -50.68
N LEU A 20 -17.14 0.50 -49.84
CA LEU A 20 -16.25 -0.61 -50.24
C LEU A 20 -17.00 -1.70 -51.01
N LEU A 21 -18.26 -1.96 -50.64
CA LEU A 21 -19.13 -2.92 -51.33
C LEU A 21 -19.67 -2.37 -52.66
N GLU A 22 -19.89 -1.06 -52.78
CA GLU A 22 -20.29 -0.41 -54.05
C GLU A 22 -19.26 -0.59 -55.16
N ARG A 23 -17.96 -0.59 -54.82
CA ARG A 23 -16.85 -0.79 -55.77
C ARG A 23 -16.33 -2.23 -55.82
N ARG A 24 -17.11 -3.21 -55.36
CA ARG A 24 -16.70 -4.62 -55.26
C ARG A 24 -16.14 -5.20 -56.55
N GLU A 25 -16.81 -4.97 -57.68
CA GLU A 25 -16.35 -5.51 -58.98
C GLU A 25 -14.99 -4.93 -59.35
N TRP A 26 -14.78 -3.64 -59.09
CA TRP A 26 -13.51 -2.96 -59.34
C TRP A 26 -12.37 -3.53 -58.47
N TRP A 27 -12.61 -3.75 -57.16
CA TRP A 27 -11.64 -4.39 -56.27
C TRP A 27 -11.30 -5.84 -56.69
N LEU A 28 -12.26 -6.58 -57.27
CA LEU A 28 -12.03 -7.94 -57.74
C LEU A 28 -11.33 -8.00 -59.10
N THR A 29 -11.47 -6.96 -59.94
CA THR A 29 -10.76 -6.89 -61.23
C THR A 29 -9.25 -6.66 -61.07
N GLY A 30 -8.80 -6.13 -59.93
CA GLY A 30 -7.38 -5.92 -59.66
C GLY A 30 -6.76 -4.76 -60.43
N ASP A 31 -7.56 -3.87 -61.01
CA ASP A 31 -7.11 -2.71 -61.79
C ASP A 31 -6.75 -1.52 -60.88
N TYR A 32 -5.82 -1.75 -59.96
CA TYR A 32 -5.30 -0.77 -59.01
C TYR A 32 -3.82 -1.00 -58.74
N GLN A 33 -3.10 0.07 -58.37
CA GLN A 33 -1.71 -0.01 -57.93
C GLN A 33 -1.66 0.06 -56.40
N LEU A 34 -0.77 -0.73 -55.81
CA LEU A 34 -0.46 -0.65 -54.38
C LEU A 34 0.66 0.37 -54.18
N GLY A 35 0.57 1.14 -53.11
CA GLY A 35 1.63 2.03 -52.64
C GLY A 35 2.09 1.64 -51.24
N GLU A 36 3.32 1.99 -50.92
CA GLU A 36 3.92 1.89 -49.59
C GLU A 36 4.01 3.29 -48.99
N PHE A 37 3.79 3.40 -47.68
CA PHE A 37 3.98 4.67 -46.98
C PHE A 37 5.46 4.85 -46.68
N SER A 38 6.02 6.03 -46.99
CA SER A 38 7.38 6.38 -46.58
C SER A 38 7.44 6.51 -45.05
N ASP A 39 8.52 6.02 -44.45
CA ASP A 39 8.76 6.05 -42.99
C ASP A 39 7.68 5.40 -42.11
N TYR A 40 6.94 4.42 -42.66
CA TYR A 40 5.95 3.63 -41.92
C TYR A 40 6.41 2.18 -41.72
N VAL A 41 5.71 1.44 -40.85
CA VAL A 41 6.07 0.05 -40.54
C VAL A 41 5.63 -0.89 -41.66
N GLU A 42 6.46 -1.90 -41.97
CA GLU A 42 6.20 -2.87 -43.05
C GLU A 42 5.03 -3.82 -42.72
N GLY A 43 4.72 -3.96 -41.43
CA GLY A 43 3.59 -4.77 -40.99
C GLY A 43 3.28 -4.61 -39.51
N PHE A 44 2.16 -5.21 -39.12
CA PHE A 44 1.69 -5.23 -37.74
C PHE A 44 1.53 -6.66 -37.27
N VAL A 45 2.01 -6.95 -36.07
CA VAL A 45 1.70 -8.18 -35.33
C VAL A 45 1.01 -7.78 -34.04
N VAL A 46 -0.28 -8.08 -33.94
CA VAL A 46 -1.06 -7.86 -32.73
C VAL A 46 -1.14 -9.17 -31.96
N ALA A 47 -0.55 -9.21 -30.77
CA ALA A 47 -0.59 -10.34 -29.87
C ALA A 47 -1.45 -9.99 -28.65
N HIS A 48 -2.51 -10.77 -28.42
CA HIS A 48 -3.22 -10.75 -27.15
C HIS A 48 -2.49 -11.66 -26.17
N VAL A 49 -1.79 -11.04 -25.21
CA VAL A 49 -0.97 -11.76 -24.24
C VAL A 49 -1.82 -12.05 -23.01
N ASP A 50 -2.09 -13.33 -22.78
CA ASP A 50 -2.72 -13.83 -21.56
C ASP A 50 -1.63 -14.13 -20.53
N SER A 51 -1.07 -13.07 -19.93
CA SER A 51 -0.11 -13.17 -18.82
C SER A 51 -0.50 -12.18 -17.74
N GLU A 52 -0.44 -12.63 -16.48
CA GLU A 52 -0.69 -11.82 -15.28
C GLU A 52 0.36 -10.71 -15.09
N THR A 53 1.37 -10.63 -15.96
CA THR A 53 2.42 -9.61 -15.93
C THR A 53 2.32 -8.59 -17.05
N CYS A 54 1.44 -8.77 -18.03
CA CYS A 54 1.22 -7.80 -19.09
C CYS A 54 0.18 -6.77 -18.62
N PHE A 55 0.62 -5.65 -18.05
CA PHE A 55 -0.29 -4.61 -17.53
C PHE A 55 -0.55 -3.46 -18.50
N ASP A 56 0.41 -3.16 -19.37
CA ASP A 56 0.35 -2.05 -20.33
C ASP A 56 0.38 -2.57 -21.77
N LEU A 57 -0.03 -1.70 -22.71
CA LEU A 57 0.20 -1.94 -24.12
C LEU A 57 1.68 -1.73 -24.45
N SER A 58 2.30 -2.69 -25.14
CA SER A 58 3.67 -2.57 -25.63
C SER A 58 3.68 -2.37 -27.13
N TYR A 59 4.44 -1.36 -27.59
CA TYR A 59 4.68 -1.10 -29.01
C TYR A 59 6.18 -1.19 -29.27
N LYS A 60 6.62 -2.25 -29.97
CA LYS A 60 8.03 -2.49 -30.28
C LYS A 60 8.21 -2.71 -31.78
N THR A 61 9.18 -2.06 -32.38
CA THR A 61 9.55 -2.32 -33.77
C THR A 61 10.65 -3.37 -33.82
N THR A 62 10.46 -4.43 -34.60
CA THR A 62 11.47 -5.47 -34.83
C THR A 62 12.59 -4.97 -35.76
N PRO A 63 13.73 -5.69 -35.87
CA PRO A 63 14.79 -5.35 -36.82
C PRO A 63 14.31 -5.29 -38.28
N ASP A 64 13.25 -6.03 -38.62
CA ASP A 64 12.63 -6.08 -39.95
C ASP A 64 11.51 -5.02 -40.11
N ASN A 65 11.52 -3.95 -39.29
CA ASN A 65 10.55 -2.86 -39.34
C ASN A 65 9.06 -3.28 -39.17
N ILE A 66 8.79 -4.38 -38.45
CA ILE A 66 7.43 -4.83 -38.11
C ILE A 66 7.05 -4.29 -36.74
N LEU A 67 5.87 -3.68 -36.62
CA LEU A 67 5.34 -3.24 -35.32
C LEU A 67 4.69 -4.42 -34.58
N GLN A 68 5.33 -4.84 -33.50
CA GLN A 68 4.76 -5.76 -32.52
C GLN A 68 3.96 -4.97 -31.49
N ILE A 69 2.66 -5.25 -31.41
CA ILE A 69 1.71 -4.69 -30.46
C ILE A 69 1.30 -5.82 -29.50
N GLU A 70 1.73 -5.72 -28.24
CA GLU A 70 1.32 -6.63 -27.18
C GLU A 70 0.20 -5.99 -26.37
N ILE A 71 -0.97 -6.64 -26.36
CA ILE A 71 -2.16 -6.16 -25.67
C ILE A 71 -2.52 -7.18 -24.58
N PRO A 72 -2.71 -6.75 -23.32
CA PRO A 72 -3.26 -7.62 -22.28
C PRO A 72 -4.57 -8.27 -22.74
N TYR A 73 -4.69 -9.60 -22.63
CA TYR A 73 -5.90 -10.34 -23.05
C TYR A 73 -7.16 -9.81 -22.35
N SER A 74 -6.98 -9.32 -21.13
CA SER A 74 -8.01 -8.70 -20.29
C SER A 74 -8.70 -7.49 -20.94
N LEU A 75 -8.08 -6.84 -21.94
CA LEU A 75 -8.65 -5.71 -22.70
C LEU A 75 -9.43 -6.14 -23.95
N LEU A 76 -9.33 -7.41 -24.36
CA LEU A 76 -9.98 -7.94 -25.57
C LEU A 76 -11.50 -7.70 -25.59
N PRO A 77 -12.27 -7.94 -24.50
CA PRO A 77 -13.71 -7.68 -24.52
C PRO A 77 -14.05 -6.20 -24.73
N SER A 78 -13.25 -5.29 -24.16
CA SER A 78 -13.43 -3.84 -24.34
C SER A 78 -13.10 -3.39 -25.77
N LEU A 79 -12.10 -4.01 -26.40
CA LEU A 79 -11.74 -3.74 -27.80
C LEU A 79 -12.83 -4.23 -28.75
N ILE A 80 -13.40 -5.41 -28.49
CA ILE A 80 -14.50 -5.96 -29.30
C ILE A 80 -15.78 -5.13 -29.12
N ALA A 81 -16.05 -4.64 -27.92
CA ALA A 81 -17.24 -3.84 -27.61
C ALA A 81 -17.13 -2.37 -28.06
N ALA A 82 -15.92 -1.88 -28.37
CA ALA A 82 -15.72 -0.51 -28.82
C ALA A 82 -16.27 -0.33 -30.24
N GLN A 83 -17.37 0.40 -30.37
CA GLN A 83 -17.89 0.86 -31.67
C GLN A 83 -17.84 2.39 -31.73
N GLY A 84 -17.22 2.92 -32.78
CA GLY A 84 -17.62 4.21 -33.35
C GLY A 84 -16.71 5.43 -33.17
N ASP A 85 -15.59 5.40 -32.45
CA ASP A 85 -14.73 6.59 -32.33
C ASP A 85 -13.22 6.27 -32.29
N GLU A 86 -12.56 6.41 -33.44
CA GLU A 86 -11.15 6.04 -33.66
C GLU A 86 -10.18 6.95 -32.90
N GLN A 87 -10.54 8.22 -32.66
CA GLN A 87 -9.71 9.16 -31.89
C GLN A 87 -9.76 8.86 -30.38
N GLN A 88 -10.91 8.48 -29.84
CA GLN A 88 -10.98 8.03 -28.44
C GLN A 88 -10.18 6.75 -28.20
N LEU A 89 -10.10 5.85 -29.19
CA LEU A 89 -9.36 4.61 -29.05
C LEU A 89 -7.84 4.83 -29.08
N SER A 90 -7.33 5.69 -29.98
CA SER A 90 -5.89 5.97 -30.03
C SER A 90 -5.39 6.64 -28.75
N GLU A 91 -6.16 7.56 -28.16
CA GLU A 91 -5.87 8.19 -26.87
C GLU A 91 -5.96 7.19 -25.71
N ARG A 92 -7.05 6.41 -25.64
CA ARG A 92 -7.29 5.44 -24.56
C ARG A 92 -6.23 4.34 -24.51
N TYR A 93 -5.77 3.87 -25.66
CA TYR A 93 -4.75 2.82 -25.77
C TYR A 93 -3.33 3.36 -25.99
N ARG A 94 -3.14 4.68 -25.87
CA ARG A 94 -1.85 5.39 -25.97
C ARG A 94 -1.04 4.97 -27.20
N VAL A 95 -1.70 4.88 -28.35
CA VAL A 95 -1.04 4.52 -29.62
C VAL A 95 -0.03 5.62 -29.96
N PRO A 96 1.26 5.32 -30.18
CA PRO A 96 2.24 6.33 -30.56
C PRO A 96 1.80 7.07 -31.84
N GLU A 97 1.87 8.40 -31.85
CA GLU A 97 1.39 9.23 -32.98
C GLU A 97 1.99 8.84 -34.33
N LYS A 98 3.24 8.38 -34.35
CA LYS A 98 3.93 7.89 -35.56
C LYS A 98 3.26 6.68 -36.23
N TYR A 99 2.41 5.95 -35.51
CA TYR A 99 1.66 4.80 -36.02
C TYR A 99 0.17 5.11 -36.23
N CYS A 100 -0.24 6.39 -36.10
CA CYS A 100 -1.58 6.83 -36.44
C CYS A 100 -1.59 7.40 -37.86
N LEU A 101 -2.34 6.77 -38.77
CA LEU A 101 -2.47 7.24 -40.16
C LEU A 101 -3.17 8.61 -40.19
N LYS A 102 -2.57 9.56 -40.91
CA LYS A 102 -3.11 10.91 -41.13
C LYS A 102 -3.76 10.98 -42.52
N PRO A 103 -4.70 11.91 -42.77
CA PRO A 103 -5.38 12.02 -44.06
C PRO A 103 -4.43 12.24 -45.25
N ASP A 104 -3.29 12.91 -45.01
CA ASP A 104 -2.30 13.30 -46.03
C ASP A 104 -0.97 12.57 -45.79
N CYS A 105 -0.96 11.24 -45.84
CA CYS A 105 0.27 10.46 -45.79
C CYS A 105 0.91 10.34 -47.18
N ASP A 106 2.23 10.57 -47.27
CA ASP A 106 2.99 10.40 -48.51
C ASP A 106 3.03 8.91 -48.89
N VAL A 107 2.38 8.56 -50.00
CA VAL A 107 2.34 7.20 -50.55
C VAL A 107 3.33 7.12 -51.71
N GLU A 108 4.37 6.31 -51.55
CA GLU A 108 5.24 5.92 -52.67
C GLU A 108 4.59 4.76 -53.45
N PRO A 109 4.44 4.85 -54.78
CA PRO A 109 4.00 3.71 -55.59
C PRO A 109 5.03 2.56 -55.52
N LEU A 110 4.58 1.30 -55.41
CA LEU A 110 5.48 0.14 -55.49
C LEU A 110 6.27 0.17 -56.81
N LYS A 111 7.58 0.43 -56.76
CA LYS A 111 8.44 0.49 -57.95
C LYS A 111 9.01 -0.89 -58.32
N TYR A 112 8.47 -1.49 -59.38
CA TYR A 112 9.32 -2.22 -60.34
C TYR A 112 10.07 -1.19 -61.21
N ILE A 113 11.37 -1.40 -61.40
CA ILE A 113 12.28 -0.51 -62.14
C ILE A 113 11.71 -0.19 -63.53
N LEU A 114 11.59 1.09 -63.88
CA LEU A 114 12.07 1.68 -65.14
C LEU A 114 11.97 3.23 -65.12
N ALA A 115 13.15 3.81 -65.37
CA ALA A 115 13.58 5.17 -65.74
C ALA A 115 12.62 6.37 -65.95
N ALA A 116 13.05 7.48 -65.33
CA ALA A 116 13.33 8.84 -65.88
C ALA A 116 12.30 9.99 -65.77
N ASP A 117 12.83 11.05 -65.12
CA ASP A 117 12.74 12.52 -65.31
C ASP A 117 11.57 13.39 -64.77
N THR A 118 11.86 14.09 -63.64
CA THR A 118 11.86 15.56 -63.33
C THR A 118 10.75 16.49 -63.90
N VAL A 119 10.15 17.52 -63.25
CA VAL A 119 10.60 18.60 -62.30
C VAL A 119 9.38 19.33 -61.64
N SER A 120 9.56 19.90 -60.42
CA SER A 120 9.06 21.20 -59.84
C SER A 120 7.55 21.51 -59.63
N GLN A 121 7.04 22.30 -58.66
CA GLN A 121 7.52 23.02 -57.45
C GLN A 121 6.31 23.67 -56.70
N ASP A 122 6.50 23.95 -55.39
CA ASP A 122 6.03 25.08 -54.55
C ASP A 122 4.64 25.12 -53.80
N GLU A 123 4.73 24.89 -52.48
CA GLU A 123 4.51 25.79 -51.31
C GLU A 123 3.13 26.35 -50.81
N GLU A 124 2.95 26.16 -49.47
CA GLU A 124 2.53 27.11 -48.38
C GLU A 124 1.16 27.02 -47.61
N GLN A 125 1.28 26.55 -46.34
CA GLN A 125 0.87 27.14 -45.02
C GLN A 125 -0.59 27.49 -44.60
N SER A 126 -1.03 26.96 -43.43
CA SER A 126 -1.25 27.65 -42.12
C SER A 126 -2.51 27.30 -41.26
N ILE A 127 -2.26 26.85 -40.02
CA ILE A 127 -2.79 27.20 -38.65
C ILE A 127 -4.32 27.30 -38.37
N SER A 128 -4.84 26.54 -37.38
CA SER A 128 -5.36 27.02 -36.04
C SER A 128 -6.18 25.99 -35.22
N GLU A 129 -5.95 26.03 -33.89
CA GLU A 129 -6.61 25.39 -32.72
C GLU A 129 -8.08 25.86 -32.47
N PRO A 130 -8.96 25.18 -31.67
CA PRO A 130 -8.84 25.07 -30.19
C PRO A 130 -9.47 23.86 -29.44
N LYS A 131 -9.09 23.76 -28.14
CA LYS A 131 -9.60 22.93 -27.00
C LYS A 131 -10.79 23.62 -26.25
N PRO A 132 -11.32 23.11 -25.11
CA PRO A 132 -11.93 21.80 -24.79
C PRO A 132 -13.26 21.98 -23.99
N SER A 133 -13.95 20.90 -23.57
CA SER A 133 -14.97 20.97 -22.50
C SER A 133 -15.08 19.68 -21.67
N GLN A 134 -15.14 19.84 -20.34
CA GLN A 134 -15.42 18.83 -19.30
C GLN A 134 -16.92 18.52 -19.21
N PRO A 135 -17.33 17.50 -18.42
CA PRO A 135 -18.03 17.87 -17.19
C PRO A 135 -17.87 16.94 -15.95
N ASN A 136 -17.84 17.62 -14.80
CA ASN A 136 -18.51 17.40 -13.51
C ASN A 136 -18.37 16.11 -12.68
N ASP A 137 -17.78 16.35 -11.51
CA ASP A 137 -18.17 15.86 -10.18
C ASP A 137 -19.68 15.77 -9.94
N GLN A 138 -20.11 14.67 -9.29
CA GLN A 138 -21.13 14.72 -8.23
C GLN A 138 -20.81 13.69 -7.14
N THR A 139 -20.30 14.22 -6.03
CA THR A 139 -20.28 13.65 -4.69
C THR A 139 -21.71 13.48 -4.17
N LEU A 140 -22.11 12.26 -3.77
CA LEU A 140 -23.24 12.06 -2.86
C LEU A 140 -22.89 10.94 -1.88
N ALA A 141 -22.66 11.34 -0.63
CA ALA A 141 -22.63 10.45 0.52
C ALA A 141 -24.02 9.80 0.65
N SER A 142 -24.11 8.50 0.36
CA SER A 142 -25.29 7.68 0.63
C SER A 142 -25.21 7.10 2.05
N GLU A 143 -26.33 7.13 2.76
CA GLU A 143 -26.48 6.50 4.07
C GLU A 143 -26.24 4.98 3.95
N CYS A 144 -25.04 4.57 4.33
CA CYS A 144 -24.49 3.22 4.20
C CYS A 144 -25.09 2.28 5.26
N ARG A 145 -26.22 1.61 4.98
CA ARG A 145 -26.75 0.57 5.89
C ARG A 145 -26.54 -0.88 5.42
N ASP A 146 -26.18 -1.10 4.15
CA ASP A 146 -26.00 -2.46 3.59
C ASP A 146 -24.71 -2.67 2.78
N THR A 147 -23.87 -1.66 2.61
CA THR A 147 -22.59 -1.80 1.88
C THR A 147 -21.42 -2.04 2.83
N PRO A 148 -20.54 -3.02 2.54
CA PRO A 148 -19.39 -3.31 3.38
C PRO A 148 -18.37 -2.16 3.37
N LEU A 149 -17.49 -2.15 4.37
CA LEU A 149 -16.41 -1.16 4.42
C LEU A 149 -15.46 -1.34 3.23
N GLN A 150 -15.51 -0.38 2.31
CA GLN A 150 -14.69 -0.32 1.11
C GLN A 150 -13.82 0.94 1.12
N ILE A 151 -12.57 0.79 0.69
CA ILE A 151 -11.61 1.90 0.56
C ILE A 151 -11.09 1.92 -0.87
N LEU A 152 -11.17 3.07 -1.53
CA LEU A 152 -10.66 3.24 -2.89
C LEU A 152 -9.15 3.39 -2.84
N PHE A 153 -8.42 2.35 -3.23
CA PHE A 153 -6.97 2.43 -3.37
C PHE A 153 -6.57 3.26 -4.58
N GLY A 154 -7.35 3.20 -5.66
CA GLY A 154 -7.03 3.90 -6.89
C GLY A 154 -7.87 3.39 -8.07
N HIS A 155 -7.40 3.67 -9.27
CA HIS A 155 -8.03 3.21 -10.50
C HIS A 155 -7.03 2.39 -11.31
N ASP A 156 -7.51 1.34 -11.97
CA ASP A 156 -6.73 0.58 -12.94
C ASP A 156 -6.12 1.52 -13.99
N ALA A 157 -4.82 1.37 -14.26
CA ALA A 157 -4.06 2.31 -15.07
C ALA A 157 -4.54 2.39 -16.54
N VAL A 158 -5.20 1.34 -17.05
CA VAL A 158 -5.67 1.26 -18.44
C VAL A 158 -7.19 1.39 -18.52
N ARG A 159 -7.91 0.61 -17.72
CA ARG A 159 -9.38 0.57 -17.73
C ARG A 159 -10.02 1.74 -17.01
N GLN A 160 -9.28 2.39 -16.10
CA GLN A 160 -9.78 3.40 -15.17
C GLN A 160 -10.92 2.91 -14.28
N SER A 161 -11.07 1.59 -14.12
CA SER A 161 -12.02 1.01 -13.16
C SER A 161 -11.50 1.17 -11.72
N PRO A 162 -12.38 1.46 -10.74
CA PRO A 162 -11.95 1.62 -9.36
C PRO A 162 -11.47 0.30 -8.76
N LEU A 163 -10.38 0.36 -7.99
CA LEU A 163 -9.81 -0.75 -7.24
C LEU A 163 -10.07 -0.50 -5.75
N TYR A 164 -10.91 -1.34 -5.15
CA TYR A 164 -11.29 -1.24 -3.75
C TYR A 164 -10.54 -2.27 -2.90
N TRP A 165 -10.25 -1.86 -1.66
CA TRP A 165 -9.81 -2.73 -0.59
C TRP A 165 -10.93 -2.89 0.44
N GLU A 166 -11.22 -4.13 0.80
CA GLU A 166 -12.31 -4.48 1.71
C GLU A 166 -11.78 -5.10 3.02
N PRO A 167 -11.31 -4.28 3.98
CA PRO A 167 -10.68 -4.81 5.19
C PRO A 167 -11.61 -5.63 6.09
N THR A 168 -12.92 -5.56 5.89
CA THR A 168 -13.87 -6.35 6.71
C THR A 168 -14.27 -7.66 6.04
N ASN A 169 -14.03 -7.82 4.73
CA ASN A 169 -14.46 -8.98 3.96
C ASN A 169 -13.46 -10.13 4.11
N THR A 170 -13.84 -11.16 4.86
CA THR A 170 -12.96 -12.31 5.12
C THR A 170 -13.01 -13.39 4.05
N ALA A 171 -13.95 -13.31 3.09
CA ALA A 171 -13.97 -14.18 1.93
C ALA A 171 -12.90 -13.76 0.90
N GLU A 172 -12.70 -12.45 0.73
CA GLU A 172 -11.70 -11.88 -0.19
C GLU A 172 -10.35 -11.63 0.50
N PHE A 173 -10.35 -11.16 1.75
CA PHE A 173 -9.14 -10.80 2.47
C PHE A 173 -8.99 -11.66 3.73
N MET A 174 -8.12 -12.68 3.64
CA MET A 174 -7.85 -13.58 4.76
C MET A 174 -7.22 -12.86 5.96
N ASN A 175 -6.56 -11.71 5.78
CA ASN A 175 -6.19 -10.79 6.84
C ASN A 175 -6.18 -9.35 6.32
N THR A 176 -6.16 -8.39 7.26
CA THR A 176 -6.17 -6.95 6.98
C THR A 176 -4.77 -6.33 7.00
N ASN A 177 -3.74 -7.15 6.90
CA ASN A 177 -2.37 -6.68 6.96
C ASN A 177 -1.95 -6.20 5.57
N THR A 178 -1.53 -4.94 5.48
CA THR A 178 -1.18 -4.29 4.22
C THR A 178 0.28 -3.86 4.24
N GLY A 179 1.02 -4.24 3.20
CA GLY A 179 2.40 -3.83 2.97
C GLY A 179 2.46 -2.75 1.89
N ILE A 180 3.07 -1.62 2.20
CA ILE A 180 3.27 -0.53 1.25
C ILE A 180 4.77 -0.35 1.03
N ILE A 181 5.23 -0.56 -0.20
CA ILE A 181 6.65 -0.45 -0.55
C ILE A 181 6.82 0.68 -1.56
N GLY A 182 7.88 1.48 -1.41
CA GLY A 182 8.24 2.48 -2.41
C GLY A 182 9.39 3.36 -1.98
N THR A 183 10.28 3.65 -2.93
CA THR A 183 11.38 4.62 -2.73
C THR A 183 10.86 6.03 -2.44
N MET A 184 11.73 6.90 -1.93
CA MET A 184 11.36 8.28 -1.59
C MET A 184 10.78 9.02 -2.81
N GLY A 185 9.70 9.78 -2.57
CA GLY A 185 9.07 10.63 -3.58
C GLY A 185 8.13 9.91 -4.57
N THR A 186 7.90 8.60 -4.42
CA THR A 186 7.05 7.81 -5.33
C THR A 186 5.54 7.99 -5.13
N GLY A 187 5.11 8.53 -4.00
CA GLY A 187 3.69 8.72 -3.68
C GLY A 187 3.20 7.94 -2.46
N LYS A 188 4.02 7.04 -1.90
CA LYS A 188 3.74 6.20 -0.72
C LYS A 188 2.98 6.94 0.40
N THR A 189 3.57 8.01 0.93
CA THR A 189 2.97 8.79 2.03
C THR A 189 1.60 9.36 1.66
N GLN A 190 1.42 9.82 0.41
CA GLN A 190 0.17 10.41 -0.06
C GLN A 190 -0.93 9.36 -0.24
N PHE A 191 -0.56 8.16 -0.70
CA PHE A 191 -1.45 7.00 -0.71
C PHE A 191 -1.82 6.57 0.71
N THR A 192 -0.86 6.46 1.63
CA THR A 192 -1.13 6.04 3.02
C THR A 192 -2.03 7.04 3.75
N LYS A 193 -1.83 8.36 3.57
CA LYS A 193 -2.74 9.39 4.12
C LYS A 193 -4.15 9.26 3.57
N SER A 194 -4.28 8.98 2.26
CA SER A 194 -5.56 8.75 1.61
C SER A 194 -6.27 7.55 2.23
N LEU A 195 -5.57 6.42 2.36
CA LEU A 195 -6.06 5.19 2.99
C LEU A 195 -6.59 5.45 4.40
N VAL A 196 -5.82 6.12 5.26
CA VAL A 196 -6.24 6.45 6.63
C VAL A 196 -7.46 7.37 6.65
N THR A 197 -7.47 8.38 5.78
CA THR A 197 -8.57 9.34 5.70
C THR A 197 -9.87 8.67 5.26
N GLN A 198 -9.80 7.81 4.24
CA GLN A 198 -10.95 7.04 3.77
C GLN A 198 -11.43 6.05 4.82
N LEU A 199 -10.53 5.37 5.55
CA LEU A 199 -10.91 4.47 6.66
C LEU A 199 -11.72 5.22 7.72
N LYS A 200 -11.31 6.45 8.02
CA LYS A 200 -12.03 7.29 8.99
C LYS A 200 -13.39 7.76 8.45
N ARG A 201 -13.44 8.25 7.21
CA ARG A 201 -14.69 8.72 6.57
C ARG A 201 -15.71 7.61 6.37
N ASN A 202 -15.26 6.40 6.03
CA ASN A 202 -16.11 5.26 5.69
C ASN A 202 -16.39 4.34 6.89
N GLN A 203 -15.90 4.66 8.10
CA GLN A 203 -16.03 3.81 9.30
C GLN A 203 -17.49 3.45 9.66
N SER A 204 -18.48 4.22 9.20
CA SER A 204 -19.90 3.91 9.38
C SER A 204 -20.33 2.61 8.70
N CYS A 205 -19.67 2.24 7.61
CA CYS A 205 -19.87 0.99 6.87
C CYS A 205 -19.14 -0.20 7.52
N ASN A 206 -18.43 0.00 8.64
CA ASN A 206 -17.88 -1.10 9.44
C ASN A 206 -19.02 -1.92 10.08
N VAL A 207 -18.75 -3.16 10.44
CA VAL A 207 -19.74 -4.04 11.09
C VAL A 207 -20.21 -3.41 12.41
N ASP A 208 -21.53 -3.25 12.54
CA ASP A 208 -22.23 -2.53 13.61
C ASP A 208 -21.85 -1.04 13.73
N SER A 209 -21.38 -0.44 12.63
CA SER A 209 -20.88 0.95 12.57
C SER A 209 -19.85 1.25 13.67
N LYS A 210 -19.05 0.24 14.02
CA LYS A 210 -18.09 0.35 15.11
C LYS A 210 -16.98 1.34 14.74
N PRO A 211 -16.67 2.31 15.61
CA PRO A 211 -15.54 3.20 15.39
C PRO A 211 -14.22 2.44 15.29
N ILE A 212 -13.42 2.80 14.30
CA ILE A 212 -12.08 2.24 14.07
C ILE A 212 -11.07 3.17 14.76
N GLY A 213 -10.23 2.60 15.62
CA GLY A 213 -9.09 3.32 16.18
C GLY A 213 -7.81 3.04 15.40
N LEU A 214 -7.03 4.05 15.06
CA LEU A 214 -5.82 3.90 14.25
C LEU A 214 -4.63 4.54 14.96
N LEU A 215 -3.60 3.75 15.25
CA LEU A 215 -2.36 4.20 15.89
C LEU A 215 -1.25 4.34 14.83
N ILE A 216 -0.75 5.55 14.62
CA ILE A 216 0.33 5.87 13.67
C ILE A 216 1.62 6.12 14.43
N PHE A 217 2.69 5.43 14.05
CA PHE A 217 4.05 5.74 14.44
C PHE A 217 4.74 6.49 13.30
N ASP A 218 4.95 7.79 13.51
CA ASP A 218 5.44 8.71 12.47
C ASP A 218 6.92 9.07 12.70
N TYR A 219 7.80 8.45 11.91
CA TYR A 219 9.25 8.64 12.00
C TYR A 219 9.75 9.94 11.36
N LYS A 220 8.99 10.52 10.42
CA LYS A 220 9.43 11.65 9.58
C LYS A 220 8.59 12.92 9.74
N SER A 221 7.62 12.92 10.67
CA SER A 221 6.64 14.01 10.82
C SER A 221 5.81 14.21 9.54
N ASP A 222 5.52 13.12 8.84
CA ASP A 222 4.71 13.15 7.62
C ASP A 222 3.21 13.25 7.93
N TYR A 223 2.73 12.83 9.10
CA TYR A 223 1.30 12.73 9.46
C TYR A 223 0.85 13.78 10.49
N VAL A 224 1.57 14.90 10.56
CA VAL A 224 1.33 15.97 11.53
C VAL A 224 1.01 17.32 10.88
N ASP A 225 0.83 17.34 9.55
CA ASP A 225 0.38 18.52 8.83
C ASP A 225 -1.10 18.83 9.10
N GLU A 226 -1.45 20.12 9.04
CA GLU A 226 -2.79 20.60 9.37
C GLU A 226 -3.88 19.96 8.50
N ALA A 227 -3.64 19.81 7.20
CA ALA A 227 -4.60 19.21 6.28
C ALA A 227 -4.96 17.76 6.68
N PHE A 228 -3.96 16.95 7.03
CA PHE A 228 -4.19 15.59 7.52
C PHE A 228 -4.90 15.56 8.88
N LEU A 229 -4.49 16.41 9.82
CA LEU A 229 -5.10 16.48 11.16
C LEU A 229 -6.57 16.91 11.08
N GLU A 230 -6.91 17.88 10.23
CA GLU A 230 -8.27 18.34 10.02
C GLU A 230 -9.13 17.29 9.33
N ALA A 231 -8.61 16.65 8.26
CA ALA A 231 -9.34 15.64 7.51
C ALA A 231 -9.66 14.37 8.33
N THR A 232 -8.84 14.05 9.33
CA THR A 232 -8.96 12.82 10.13
C THR A 232 -9.41 13.04 11.58
N GLY A 233 -9.34 14.28 12.08
CA GLY A 233 -9.50 14.59 13.50
C GLY A 233 -8.40 13.96 14.38
N ALA A 234 -7.20 13.77 13.83
CA ALA A 234 -6.15 13.03 14.49
C ALA A 234 -5.61 13.74 15.74
N LYS A 235 -5.37 12.95 16.81
CA LYS A 235 -4.73 13.41 18.04
C LYS A 235 -3.22 13.17 17.94
N LYS A 236 -2.45 14.26 17.97
CA LYS A 236 -0.98 14.23 17.92
C LYS A 236 -0.38 14.12 19.31
N TYR A 237 0.55 13.19 19.49
CA TYR A 237 1.39 13.01 20.68
C TYR A 237 2.86 13.06 20.29
N LYS A 238 3.67 13.68 21.13
CA LYS A 238 5.13 13.63 21.03
C LYS A 238 5.67 12.62 22.02
N LEU A 239 6.95 12.23 21.88
CA LEU A 239 7.65 11.41 22.87
C LEU A 239 7.99 12.22 24.15
N PHE A 240 6.95 12.72 24.81
CA PHE A 240 7.00 13.45 26.06
C PHE A 240 5.67 13.29 26.76
N LYS A 241 5.67 12.69 27.96
CA LYS A 241 4.49 12.46 28.79
C LYS A 241 3.37 11.74 28.04
N LEU A 242 3.72 10.64 27.37
CA LEU A 242 2.73 9.76 26.77
C LEU A 242 1.77 9.26 27.86
N PRO A 243 0.44 9.41 27.67
CA PRO A 243 -0.55 9.27 28.75
C PRO A 243 -0.91 7.80 29.00
N TYR A 244 0.07 6.92 29.02
CA TYR A 244 -0.09 5.50 29.32
C TYR A 244 1.19 4.96 29.96
N ASN A 245 1.02 3.94 30.78
CA ASN A 245 2.13 3.30 31.48
C ASN A 245 2.43 1.91 30.88
N PRO A 246 3.65 1.66 30.34
CA PRO A 246 4.07 0.34 29.87
C PRO A 246 4.02 -0.77 30.92
N LEU A 247 4.09 -0.43 32.21
CA LEU A 247 3.99 -1.36 33.35
C LEU A 247 2.55 -1.58 33.82
N SER A 248 1.56 -1.18 33.01
CA SER A 248 0.16 -1.46 33.34
C SER A 248 -0.16 -2.94 33.16
N LEU A 249 -0.92 -3.51 34.10
CA LEU A 249 -1.30 -4.92 34.07
C LEU A 249 -2.63 -5.11 33.35
N PHE A 250 -2.63 -5.93 32.29
CA PHE A 250 -3.82 -6.27 31.52
C PHE A 250 -3.95 -7.77 31.33
N GLY A 251 -5.06 -8.33 31.81
CA GLY A 251 -5.39 -9.75 31.66
C GLY A 251 -5.62 -10.42 33.00
N ASP A 252 -5.74 -11.74 32.93
CA ASP A 252 -6.01 -12.66 34.05
C ASP A 252 -5.03 -13.85 34.06
N THR A 253 -3.97 -13.79 33.23
CA THR A 253 -2.91 -14.80 33.19
C THR A 253 -2.28 -14.97 34.58
N PRO A 254 -2.18 -16.20 35.12
CA PRO A 254 -1.49 -16.44 36.38
C PRO A 254 -0.10 -15.81 36.39
N MET A 255 0.31 -15.20 37.50
CA MET A 255 1.59 -14.50 37.63
C MET A 255 1.76 -13.31 36.67
N LEU A 256 0.68 -12.60 36.33
CA LEU A 256 0.70 -11.48 35.37
C LEU A 256 1.82 -10.45 35.61
N PRO A 257 2.11 -9.97 36.83
CA PRO A 257 3.20 -9.02 37.06
C PRO A 257 4.57 -9.54 36.61
N ILE A 258 4.83 -10.84 36.76
CA ILE A 258 6.07 -11.49 36.31
C ILE A 258 6.11 -11.54 34.78
N HIS A 259 5.02 -11.91 34.13
CA HIS A 259 4.94 -11.90 32.67
C HIS A 259 5.14 -10.50 32.08
N THR A 260 4.55 -9.47 32.68
CA THR A 260 4.73 -8.07 32.25
C THR A 260 6.16 -7.59 32.49
N ALA A 261 6.75 -7.88 33.65
CA ALA A 261 8.14 -7.52 33.96
C ALA A 261 9.13 -8.20 33.01
N GLY A 262 8.97 -9.51 32.77
CA GLY A 262 9.80 -10.27 31.84
C GLY A 262 9.66 -9.80 30.40
N GLY A 263 8.43 -9.52 29.94
CA GLY A 263 8.17 -9.00 28.60
C GLY A 263 8.81 -7.63 28.36
N LEU A 264 8.64 -6.69 29.29
CA LEU A 264 9.28 -5.37 29.20
C LEU A 264 10.81 -5.48 29.23
N SER A 265 11.34 -6.37 30.07
CA SER A 265 12.77 -6.61 30.18
C SER A 265 13.35 -7.25 28.92
N GLU A 266 12.63 -8.16 28.26
CA GLU A 266 13.01 -8.74 26.96
C GLU A 266 13.04 -7.66 25.88
N THR A 267 12.02 -6.80 25.80
CA THR A 267 11.95 -5.71 24.83
C THR A 267 13.08 -4.71 25.03
N MET A 268 13.38 -4.32 26.27
CA MET A 268 14.53 -3.48 26.57
C MET A 268 15.86 -4.19 26.26
N ALA A 269 15.97 -5.49 26.54
CA ALA A 269 17.16 -6.27 26.24
C ALA A 269 17.45 -6.31 24.74
N LYS A 270 16.43 -6.48 23.90
CA LYS A 270 16.56 -6.41 22.45
C LYS A 270 16.96 -5.02 21.96
N ALA A 271 16.24 -3.98 22.39
CA ALA A 271 16.47 -2.62 21.92
C ALA A 271 17.85 -2.05 22.30
N TYR A 272 18.38 -2.43 23.47
CA TYR A 272 19.68 -1.92 23.99
C TYR A 272 20.77 -2.98 24.07
N SER A 273 20.55 -4.17 23.48
CA SER A 273 21.48 -5.31 23.52
C SER A 273 21.95 -5.63 24.93
N LEU A 274 21.01 -5.69 25.89
CA LEU A 274 21.33 -6.00 27.28
C LEU A 274 21.71 -7.48 27.42
N GLY A 275 22.74 -7.77 28.21
CA GLY A 275 23.11 -9.15 28.55
C GLY A 275 22.13 -9.78 29.53
N HIS A 276 22.12 -11.12 29.62
CA HIS A 276 21.20 -11.86 30.50
C HIS A 276 21.19 -11.39 31.96
N LYS A 277 22.35 -10.99 32.51
CA LYS A 277 22.43 -10.46 33.89
C LYS A 277 21.71 -9.13 34.05
N GLN A 278 21.83 -8.25 33.05
CA GLN A 278 21.17 -6.95 33.04
C GLN A 278 19.67 -7.10 32.85
N GLN A 279 19.24 -8.01 31.97
CA GLN A 279 17.83 -8.34 31.78
C GLN A 279 17.20 -8.85 33.08
N LEU A 280 17.82 -9.83 33.75
CA LEU A 280 17.33 -10.35 35.03
C LEU A 280 17.32 -9.28 36.12
N LYS A 281 18.34 -8.41 36.14
CA LYS A 281 18.40 -7.29 37.09
C LYS A 281 17.23 -6.32 36.88
N LEU A 282 16.91 -5.98 35.64
CA LEU A 282 15.77 -5.13 35.31
C LEU A 282 14.43 -5.77 35.70
N GLU A 283 14.26 -7.06 35.40
CA GLU A 283 13.06 -7.80 35.76
C GLU A 283 12.82 -7.78 37.28
N ASN A 284 13.85 -8.07 38.06
CA ASN A 284 13.78 -8.02 39.53
C ASN A 284 13.46 -6.61 40.04
N LEU A 285 14.06 -5.57 39.45
CA LEU A 285 13.78 -4.17 39.81
C LEU A 285 12.31 -3.79 39.58
N ILE A 286 11.75 -4.24 38.46
CA ILE A 286 10.33 -4.02 38.15
C ILE A 286 9.45 -4.75 39.18
N LEU A 287 9.80 -5.99 39.53
CA LEU A 287 9.06 -6.77 40.55
C LEU A 287 9.13 -6.13 41.94
N GLU A 288 10.29 -5.63 42.36
CA GLU A 288 10.42 -4.86 43.60
C GLU A 288 9.53 -3.61 43.60
N CYS A 289 9.40 -2.94 42.45
CA CYS A 289 8.53 -1.77 42.33
C CYS A 289 7.04 -2.17 42.41
N TYR A 290 6.65 -3.31 41.83
CA TYR A 290 5.30 -3.84 42.01
C TYR A 290 5.03 -4.18 43.48
N GLU A 291 5.96 -4.85 44.15
CA GLU A 291 5.83 -5.18 45.58
C GLU A 291 5.68 -3.92 46.44
N ALA A 292 6.49 -2.88 46.17
CA ALA A 292 6.40 -1.58 46.84
C ALA A 292 5.06 -0.87 46.59
N ALA A 293 4.46 -1.07 45.41
CA ALA A 293 3.10 -0.61 45.08
C ALA A 293 2.00 -1.52 45.68
N GLY A 294 2.38 -2.57 46.42
CA GLY A 294 1.48 -3.53 47.02
C GLY A 294 0.86 -4.50 46.02
N ILE A 295 1.49 -4.74 44.88
CA ILE A 295 1.03 -5.67 43.85
C ILE A 295 1.80 -6.99 44.03
N SER A 296 1.08 -8.06 44.33
CA SER A 296 1.65 -9.40 44.48
C SER A 296 1.43 -10.24 43.21
N PRO A 297 2.45 -10.92 42.69
CA PRO A 297 2.30 -11.85 41.56
C PRO A 297 1.31 -12.99 41.81
N GLU A 298 1.18 -13.44 43.05
CA GLU A 298 0.34 -14.58 43.42
C GLU A 298 -1.11 -14.20 43.74
N ASP A 299 -1.41 -12.91 43.95
CA ASP A 299 -2.73 -12.42 44.34
C ASP A 299 -3.35 -11.52 43.24
N PRO A 300 -4.22 -12.09 42.38
CA PRO A 300 -4.91 -11.33 41.32
C PRO A 300 -5.76 -10.17 41.83
N THR A 301 -6.20 -10.17 43.08
CA THR A 301 -7.01 -9.08 43.65
C THR A 301 -6.21 -7.80 43.82
N THR A 302 -4.88 -7.89 43.81
CA THR A 302 -3.97 -6.73 43.91
C THR A 302 -3.67 -6.08 42.56
N TRP A 303 -3.93 -6.75 41.43
CA TRP A 303 -3.51 -6.28 40.09
C TRP A 303 -4.29 -5.06 39.60
N SER A 304 -5.39 -4.69 40.27
CA SER A 304 -6.14 -3.46 40.00
C SER A 304 -5.60 -2.23 40.74
N ARG A 305 -4.56 -2.38 41.57
CA ARG A 305 -3.88 -1.26 42.23
C ARG A 305 -3.09 -0.43 41.22
N THR A 306 -2.76 0.80 41.59
CA THR A 306 -1.92 1.68 40.78
C THR A 306 -0.56 1.02 40.54
N THR A 307 -0.21 0.83 39.28
CA THR A 307 1.06 0.19 38.90
C THR A 307 2.23 1.19 38.99
N PRO A 308 3.45 0.71 39.28
CA PRO A 308 4.65 1.54 39.26
C PRO A 308 4.93 2.08 37.86
N THR A 309 5.64 3.20 37.79
CA THR A 309 6.03 3.89 36.56
C THR A 309 7.49 3.59 36.20
N ILE A 310 7.90 3.95 34.97
CA ILE A 310 9.31 3.85 34.57
C ILE A 310 10.21 4.75 35.45
N GLU A 311 9.67 5.87 35.96
CA GLU A 311 10.39 6.72 36.90
C GLU A 311 10.64 6.01 38.23
N ASP A 312 9.67 5.25 38.74
CA ASP A 312 9.84 4.47 39.98
C ASP A 312 10.95 3.41 39.82
N VAL A 313 10.96 2.71 38.69
CA VAL A 313 12.03 1.75 38.35
C VAL A 313 13.38 2.44 38.25
N TRP A 314 13.44 3.62 37.64
CA TRP A 314 14.66 4.42 37.54
C TRP A 314 15.19 4.86 38.92
N GLN A 315 14.32 5.38 39.78
CA GLN A 315 14.69 5.77 41.14
C GLN A 315 15.14 4.57 41.96
N ARG A 316 14.47 3.43 41.81
CA ARG A 316 14.86 2.18 42.47
C ARG A 316 16.24 1.69 42.01
N PHE A 317 16.53 1.81 40.71
CA PHE A 317 17.84 1.49 40.15
C PHE A 317 18.95 2.39 40.72
N LEU A 318 18.69 3.70 40.86
CA LEU A 318 19.65 4.65 41.44
C LEU A 318 19.88 4.47 42.95
N ALA A 319 18.90 3.93 43.67
CA ALA A 319 18.98 3.70 45.11
C ALA A 319 19.87 2.49 45.49
N GLN A 320 20.37 1.73 44.52
CA GLN A 320 21.28 0.62 44.77
C GLN A 320 22.64 1.09 45.30
N GLU A 321 23.27 0.29 46.18
CA GLU A 321 24.59 0.62 46.76
C GLU A 321 25.67 0.86 45.69
N LYS A 322 25.56 0.15 44.57
CA LYS A 322 26.44 0.30 43.40
C LYS A 322 25.62 0.38 42.12
N VAL A 323 25.63 1.57 41.51
CA VAL A 323 25.04 1.80 40.20
C VAL A 323 26.13 1.63 39.15
N GLU A 324 25.93 0.69 38.24
CA GLU A 324 26.83 0.48 37.10
C GLU A 324 26.34 1.33 35.93
N GLU A 325 27.22 2.17 35.37
CA GLU A 325 26.92 3.00 34.19
C GLU A 325 27.05 2.19 32.90
N ASP A 326 26.24 1.13 32.79
CA ASP A 326 26.23 0.19 31.69
C ASP A 326 25.09 0.49 30.68
N SER A 327 24.85 -0.44 29.74
CA SER A 327 23.76 -0.33 28.76
C SER A 327 22.37 -0.27 29.41
N LEU A 328 22.16 -0.88 30.58
CA LEU A 328 20.90 -0.81 31.31
C LEU A 328 20.70 0.58 31.92
N TYR A 329 21.76 1.17 32.50
CA TYR A 329 21.73 2.57 32.92
C TYR A 329 21.36 3.48 31.74
N ALA A 330 22.01 3.29 30.59
CA ALA A 330 21.75 4.11 29.40
C ALA A 330 20.29 4.01 28.93
N ALA A 331 19.71 2.80 28.95
CA ALA A 331 18.33 2.56 28.54
C ALA A 331 17.31 3.24 29.48
N LEU A 332 17.42 2.98 30.79
CA LEU A 332 16.51 3.56 31.79
C LEU A 332 16.67 5.09 31.87
N SER A 333 17.91 5.57 31.87
CA SER A 333 18.23 7.00 31.91
C SER A 333 17.62 7.75 30.74
N LYS A 334 17.64 7.19 29.51
CA LYS A 334 16.98 7.80 28.36
C LYS A 334 15.46 7.89 28.57
N LEU A 335 14.79 6.80 28.96
CA LEU A 335 13.34 6.82 29.18
C LEU A 335 12.92 7.82 30.26
N ALA A 336 13.63 7.84 31.39
CA ALA A 336 13.35 8.71 32.53
C ALA A 336 13.68 10.18 32.24
N ARG A 337 14.89 10.48 31.73
CA ARG A 337 15.34 11.86 31.50
C ARG A 337 14.56 12.55 30.39
N TYR A 338 14.19 11.83 29.33
CA TYR A 338 13.31 12.37 28.29
C TYR A 338 11.83 12.46 28.74
N LYS A 339 11.50 11.92 29.93
CA LYS A 339 10.13 11.87 30.47
C LYS A 339 9.14 11.36 29.43
N ILE A 340 9.50 10.24 28.81
CA ILE A 340 8.77 9.69 27.66
C ILE A 340 7.33 9.36 28.04
N PHE A 341 7.15 8.68 29.17
CA PHE A 341 5.84 8.26 29.68
C PHE A 341 5.41 9.18 30.83
N GLU A 342 4.09 9.37 30.98
CA GLU A 342 3.54 10.12 32.11
C GLU A 342 3.80 9.38 33.42
N THR A 343 3.99 10.13 34.49
CA THR A 343 4.29 9.63 35.83
C THR A 343 3.13 9.80 36.81
N ILE A 344 2.16 10.67 36.47
CA ILE A 344 1.00 10.98 37.30
C ILE A 344 -0.17 10.05 36.93
N PRO A 345 -0.62 9.14 37.82
CA PRO A 345 -1.67 8.17 37.53
C PRO A 345 -2.98 8.77 37.01
N GLU A 346 -3.37 9.95 37.51
CA GLU A 346 -4.62 10.62 37.12
C GLU A 346 -4.59 11.16 35.69
N GLN A 347 -3.40 11.26 35.09
CA GLN A 347 -3.19 11.69 33.70
C GLN A 347 -2.96 10.50 32.76
N MET A 348 -2.99 9.26 33.28
CA MET A 348 -2.84 8.05 32.51
C MET A 348 -4.20 7.48 32.10
N THR A 349 -4.25 6.89 30.91
CA THR A 349 -5.40 6.16 30.38
C THR A 349 -4.92 4.86 29.76
N SER A 350 -5.85 3.93 29.47
CA SER A 350 -5.48 2.76 28.67
C SER A 350 -5.13 3.18 27.23
N LEU A 351 -4.17 2.47 26.63
CA LEU A 351 -3.77 2.70 25.25
C LEU A 351 -4.96 2.52 24.28
N TYR A 352 -5.85 1.56 24.53
CA TYR A 352 -7.02 1.32 23.69
C TYR A 352 -8.07 2.44 23.73
N GLU A 353 -8.24 3.09 24.89
CA GLU A 353 -9.08 4.29 25.04
C GLU A 353 -8.41 5.51 24.41
N LEU A 354 -7.08 5.61 24.52
CA LEU A 354 -6.31 6.67 23.87
C LEU A 354 -6.50 6.65 22.34
N ILE A 355 -6.51 5.46 21.75
CA ILE A 355 -6.67 5.24 20.30
C ILE A 355 -8.16 5.37 19.89
N ASP A 356 -8.86 6.40 20.37
CA ASP A 356 -10.22 6.72 19.93
C ASP A 356 -10.17 7.65 18.71
N GLY A 357 -10.37 7.07 17.52
CA GLY A 357 -10.10 7.71 16.24
C GLY A 357 -8.65 7.54 15.79
N VAL A 358 -8.09 8.54 15.12
CA VAL A 358 -6.70 8.51 14.65
C VAL A 358 -5.80 9.12 15.73
N THR A 359 -4.75 8.38 16.12
CA THR A 359 -3.74 8.81 17.09
C THR A 359 -2.38 8.73 16.44
N VAL A 360 -1.66 9.84 16.40
CA VAL A 360 -0.33 9.94 15.80
C VAL A 360 0.70 10.14 16.90
N ILE A 361 1.67 9.24 16.99
CA ILE A 361 2.86 9.39 17.82
C ILE A 361 3.99 9.87 16.91
N GLU A 362 4.34 11.15 17.05
CA GLU A 362 5.47 11.77 16.35
C GLU A 362 6.78 11.35 17.03
N LEU A 363 7.59 10.60 16.28
CA LEU A 363 8.88 10.07 16.74
C LEU A 363 10.06 10.93 16.27
N ALA A 364 9.84 11.83 15.31
CA ALA A 364 10.89 12.67 14.74
C ALA A 364 11.63 13.51 15.80
N GLY A 365 12.93 13.67 15.61
CA GLY A 365 13.78 14.44 16.53
C GLY A 365 14.33 13.66 17.73
N TYR A 366 14.03 12.36 17.83
CA TYR A 366 14.58 11.48 18.86
C TYR A 366 15.57 10.47 18.29
N PRO A 367 16.55 9.98 19.07
CA PRO A 367 17.47 8.95 18.61
C PRO A 367 16.74 7.66 18.20
N PRO A 368 17.18 6.95 17.15
CA PRO A 368 16.52 5.73 16.66
C PRO A 368 16.33 4.66 17.75
N GLU A 369 17.23 4.54 18.71
CA GLU A 369 17.10 3.56 19.80
C GLU A 369 15.94 3.92 20.75
N VAL A 370 15.69 5.22 20.97
CA VAL A 370 14.54 5.69 21.77
C VAL A 370 13.25 5.47 20.99
N GLN A 371 13.24 5.83 19.70
CA GLN A 371 12.07 5.62 18.83
C GLN A 371 11.65 4.15 18.83
N ASN A 372 12.58 3.24 18.51
CA ASN A 372 12.32 1.81 18.43
C ASN A 372 11.87 1.22 19.77
N LEU A 373 12.48 1.66 20.88
CA LEU A 373 12.08 1.21 22.22
C LEU A 373 10.64 1.64 22.55
N VAL A 374 10.28 2.91 22.30
CA VAL A 374 8.92 3.38 22.58
C VAL A 374 7.89 2.65 21.72
N VAL A 375 8.16 2.48 20.42
CA VAL A 375 7.28 1.72 19.53
C VAL A 375 7.10 0.30 20.05
N ALA A 376 8.19 -0.39 20.42
CA ALA A 376 8.14 -1.76 20.93
C ALA A 376 7.33 -1.87 22.23
N LEU A 377 7.61 -1.03 23.23
CA LEU A 377 6.86 -1.01 24.50
C LEU A 377 5.37 -0.69 24.29
N THR A 378 5.07 0.21 23.36
CA THR A 378 3.69 0.55 23.02
C THR A 378 2.98 -0.61 22.33
N LEU A 379 3.66 -1.37 21.48
CA LEU A 379 3.12 -2.56 20.83
C LEU A 379 2.94 -3.73 21.79
N ASP A 380 3.85 -3.90 22.76
CA ASP A 380 3.69 -4.87 23.85
C ASP A 380 2.41 -4.58 24.64
N LEU A 381 2.22 -3.31 25.02
CA LEU A 381 1.04 -2.85 25.72
C LEU A 381 -0.24 -3.01 24.88
N PHE A 382 -0.15 -2.68 23.59
CA PHE A 382 -1.24 -2.85 22.63
C PHE A 382 -1.66 -4.31 22.54
N TYR A 383 -0.69 -5.23 22.41
CA TYR A 383 -0.95 -6.66 22.30
C TYR A 383 -1.60 -7.22 23.58
N ALA A 384 -1.13 -6.83 24.76
CA ALA A 384 -1.74 -7.24 26.03
C ALA A 384 -3.20 -6.77 26.15
N GLN A 385 -3.50 -5.52 25.76
CA GLN A 385 -4.86 -4.99 25.76
C GLN A 385 -5.75 -5.62 24.68
N MET A 386 -5.18 -5.98 23.53
CA MET A 386 -5.86 -6.67 22.43
C MET A 386 -6.46 -7.99 22.91
N GLN A 387 -5.68 -8.82 23.62
CA GLN A 387 -6.13 -10.10 24.14
C GLN A 387 -7.29 -9.96 25.14
N LYS A 388 -7.28 -8.90 25.96
CA LYS A 388 -8.29 -8.66 26.99
C LYS A 388 -9.66 -8.23 26.43
N ARG A 389 -9.68 -7.51 25.30
CA ARG A 389 -10.93 -6.92 24.76
C ARG A 389 -11.91 -7.97 24.22
N GLY A 390 -11.43 -9.17 23.92
CA GLY A 390 -12.23 -10.26 23.36
C GLY A 390 -12.39 -10.18 21.84
N LYS A 391 -13.12 -11.15 21.28
CA LYS A 391 -13.28 -11.30 19.83
C LYS A 391 -14.28 -10.27 19.28
N PRO A 392 -14.04 -9.72 18.08
CA PRO A 392 -14.93 -8.77 17.44
C PRO A 392 -16.19 -9.47 16.93
N VAL A 393 -17.22 -8.68 16.62
CA VAL A 393 -18.45 -9.22 16.02
C VAL A 393 -18.17 -9.70 14.60
N VAL A 394 -18.76 -10.83 14.21
CA VAL A 394 -18.69 -11.40 12.86
C VAL A 394 -20.11 -11.57 12.33
N ARG A 395 -20.38 -11.05 11.12
CA ARG A 395 -21.67 -11.19 10.41
C ARG A 395 -21.43 -11.81 9.04
N GLY A 396 -21.77 -13.09 8.88
CA GLY A 396 -21.45 -13.84 7.67
C GLY A 396 -19.94 -13.83 7.43
N ASP A 397 -19.54 -13.41 6.23
CA ASP A 397 -18.13 -13.30 5.85
C ASP A 397 -17.47 -11.98 6.31
N TYR A 398 -18.21 -11.09 6.98
CA TYR A 398 -17.68 -9.80 7.43
C TYR A 398 -17.26 -9.81 8.90
N ARG A 399 -16.00 -9.44 9.16
CA ARG A 399 -15.46 -9.29 10.51
C ARG A 399 -15.28 -7.82 10.85
N GLN A 400 -15.76 -7.43 12.03
CA GLN A 400 -15.62 -6.08 12.55
C GLN A 400 -14.13 -5.70 12.73
N LEU A 401 -13.74 -4.57 12.15
CA LEU A 401 -12.42 -3.97 12.35
C LEU A 401 -12.47 -3.05 13.56
N THR A 402 -11.66 -3.30 14.59
CA THR A 402 -11.69 -2.53 15.83
C THR A 402 -10.56 -1.53 15.92
N LYS A 403 -9.34 -1.95 15.54
CA LYS A 403 -8.13 -1.12 15.60
C LYS A 403 -7.19 -1.41 14.43
N MET A 404 -6.37 -0.44 14.08
CA MET A 404 -5.26 -0.60 13.14
C MET A 404 -3.98 0.05 13.66
N ILE A 405 -2.84 -0.52 13.28
CA ILE A 405 -1.53 0.04 13.56
C ILE A 405 -0.87 0.40 12.23
N LEU A 406 -0.39 1.63 12.10
CA LEU A 406 0.41 2.08 10.98
C LEU A 406 1.83 2.36 11.47
N VAL A 407 2.82 1.67 10.89
CA VAL A 407 4.24 1.98 11.09
C VAL A 407 4.79 2.47 9.77
N ASP A 408 5.06 3.78 9.67
CA ASP A 408 5.75 4.33 8.50
C ASP A 408 7.26 4.25 8.68
N GLU A 409 7.98 4.05 7.58
CA GLU A 409 9.42 3.73 7.59
C GLU A 409 9.78 2.66 8.63
N ALA A 410 9.06 1.55 8.57
CA ALA A 410 9.17 0.45 9.52
C ALA A 410 10.48 -0.35 9.42
N ASP A 411 11.44 0.06 8.59
CA ASP A 411 12.66 -0.70 8.30
C ASP A 411 13.56 -0.84 9.53
N ASN A 412 13.86 0.28 10.20
CA ASN A 412 14.69 0.29 11.40
C ASN A 412 14.02 -0.46 12.56
N PHE A 413 12.69 -0.42 12.62
CA PHE A 413 11.90 -1.10 13.64
C PHE A 413 11.83 -2.61 13.41
N MET A 414 11.50 -3.06 12.19
CA MET A 414 11.36 -4.49 11.87
C MET A 414 12.68 -5.25 12.01
N ARG A 415 13.83 -4.60 11.73
CA ARG A 415 15.16 -5.20 11.91
C ARG A 415 15.46 -5.64 13.35
N GLN A 416 14.78 -5.06 14.34
CA GLN A 416 14.96 -5.42 15.76
C GLN A 416 14.25 -6.73 16.16
N ASP A 417 13.40 -7.27 15.28
CA ASP A 417 12.61 -8.49 15.50
C ASP A 417 11.83 -8.54 16.83
N PHE A 418 11.11 -7.46 17.15
CA PHE A 418 10.25 -7.41 18.32
C PHE A 418 9.11 -8.45 18.21
N SER A 419 8.93 -9.23 19.28
CA SER A 419 7.99 -10.36 19.27
C SER A 419 6.54 -9.90 19.14
N SER A 420 6.19 -8.73 19.68
CA SER A 420 4.82 -8.21 19.69
C SER A 420 4.30 -7.81 18.32
N LEU A 421 5.14 -7.22 17.44
CA LEU A 421 4.72 -6.96 16.06
C LEU A 421 4.35 -8.27 15.36
N ARG A 422 5.20 -9.30 15.50
CA ARG A 422 4.93 -10.63 14.91
C ARG A 422 3.63 -11.23 15.44
N LYS A 423 3.39 -11.15 16.76
CA LYS A 423 2.16 -11.67 17.37
C LYS A 423 0.93 -10.91 16.87
N ILE A 424 1.00 -9.58 16.77
CA ILE A 424 -0.09 -8.76 16.21
C ILE A 424 -0.38 -9.13 14.75
N LEU A 425 0.63 -9.32 13.91
CA LEU A 425 0.43 -9.72 12.51
C LEU A 425 -0.20 -11.10 12.36
N LYS A 426 0.14 -12.05 13.25
CA LYS A 426 -0.38 -13.43 13.24
C LYS A 426 -1.78 -13.55 13.84
N GLU A 427 -1.99 -12.93 14.99
CA GLU A 427 -3.18 -13.14 15.82
C GLU A 427 -4.17 -11.98 15.74
N GLY A 428 -3.73 -10.78 15.31
CA GLY A 428 -4.54 -9.55 15.32
C GLY A 428 -5.85 -9.68 14.58
N ARG A 429 -5.86 -10.45 13.48
CA ARG A 429 -7.09 -10.78 12.73
C ARG A 429 -8.19 -11.34 13.64
N GLU A 430 -7.86 -12.22 14.59
CA GLU A 430 -8.83 -12.80 15.53
C GLU A 430 -9.52 -11.74 16.39
N TYR A 431 -8.84 -10.62 16.64
CA TYR A 431 -9.30 -9.51 17.47
C TYR A 431 -9.81 -8.32 16.65
N GLY A 432 -9.90 -8.46 15.32
CA GLY A 432 -10.29 -7.37 14.42
C GLY A 432 -9.23 -6.27 14.40
N VAL A 433 -7.95 -6.64 14.53
CA VAL A 433 -6.82 -5.74 14.46
C VAL A 433 -6.06 -5.97 13.16
N GLY A 434 -5.79 -4.88 12.43
CA GLY A 434 -4.94 -4.87 11.25
C GLY A 434 -3.64 -4.09 11.45
N ALA A 435 -2.67 -4.33 10.57
CA ALA A 435 -1.45 -3.55 10.52
C ALA A 435 -1.17 -3.05 9.09
N ILE A 436 -0.69 -1.82 8.98
CA ILE A 436 -0.18 -1.23 7.75
C ILE A 436 1.31 -0.98 7.99
N LEU A 437 2.15 -1.61 7.18
CA LEU A 437 3.60 -1.48 7.27
C LEU A 437 4.12 -0.85 6.00
N SER A 438 4.80 0.29 6.16
CA SER A 438 5.32 1.06 5.04
C SER A 438 6.85 1.08 5.09
N THR A 439 7.51 0.72 3.99
CA THR A 439 8.97 0.74 3.85
C THR A 439 9.42 1.19 2.47
N GLN A 440 10.72 1.43 2.32
CA GLN A 440 11.32 1.71 1.01
C GLN A 440 11.63 0.47 0.18
N GLU A 441 11.95 -0.65 0.84
CA GLU A 441 12.36 -1.89 0.21
C GLU A 441 11.62 -3.09 0.78
N ILE A 442 11.40 -4.09 -0.07
CA ILE A 442 10.81 -5.38 0.28
C ILE A 442 11.70 -6.21 1.21
N THR A 443 13.02 -6.07 1.08
CA THR A 443 14.04 -6.75 1.88
C THR A 443 13.91 -6.42 3.36
N HIS A 444 13.40 -5.24 3.69
CA HIS A 444 13.18 -4.79 5.07
C HIS A 444 12.12 -5.59 5.82
N PHE A 445 11.24 -6.30 5.11
CA PHE A 445 10.29 -7.24 5.71
C PHE A 445 10.93 -8.58 6.11
N LYS A 446 12.22 -8.80 5.80
CA LYS A 446 12.96 -10.01 6.15
C LYS A 446 14.05 -9.67 7.15
N THR A 447 14.12 -10.45 8.22
CA THR A 447 15.23 -10.45 9.19
C THR A 447 15.93 -11.79 9.16
N GLY A 448 17.04 -11.93 9.88
CA GLY A 448 17.71 -13.23 10.00
C GLY A 448 16.84 -14.32 10.63
N GLU A 449 15.88 -13.94 11.48
CA GLU A 449 15.04 -14.86 12.25
C GLU A 449 13.60 -14.97 11.72
N ASN A 450 13.14 -14.01 10.92
CA ASN A 450 11.71 -13.86 10.61
C ASN A 450 11.45 -13.26 9.22
N ASN A 451 10.27 -13.53 8.68
CA ASN A 451 9.81 -13.00 7.40
C ASN A 451 8.42 -12.38 7.55
N TYR A 452 8.37 -11.07 7.82
CA TYR A 452 7.15 -10.30 7.98
C TYR A 452 6.28 -10.29 6.72
N ALA A 453 6.89 -10.37 5.54
CA ALA A 453 6.16 -10.38 4.27
C ALA A 453 5.21 -11.58 4.15
N SER A 454 5.49 -12.69 4.84
CA SER A 454 4.62 -13.87 4.86
C SER A 454 3.28 -13.66 5.58
N TYR A 455 3.17 -12.61 6.41
CA TYR A 455 1.95 -12.29 7.15
C TYR A 455 1.12 -11.18 6.47
N ILE A 456 1.58 -10.69 5.32
CA ILE A 456 0.95 -9.61 4.55
C ILE A 456 0.38 -10.20 3.27
N LEU A 457 -0.93 -9.99 3.07
CA LEU A 457 -1.62 -10.48 1.88
C LEU A 457 -1.88 -9.38 0.86
N THR A 458 -2.16 -8.16 1.35
CA THR A 458 -2.40 -7.01 0.48
C THR A 458 -1.12 -6.21 0.31
N TRP A 459 -0.70 -5.99 -0.94
CA TRP A 459 0.49 -5.21 -1.25
C TRP A 459 0.20 -4.03 -2.17
N VAL A 460 0.83 -2.90 -1.89
CA VAL A 460 0.87 -1.73 -2.77
C VAL A 460 2.33 -1.37 -3.01
N ILE A 461 2.81 -1.67 -4.22
CA ILE A 461 4.22 -1.63 -4.58
C ILE A 461 4.43 -0.49 -5.56
N HIS A 462 4.96 0.61 -5.07
CA HIS A 462 5.42 1.71 -5.91
C HIS A 462 6.82 1.40 -6.45
N ARG A 463 7.39 2.36 -7.20
CA ARG A 463 8.74 2.23 -7.74
C ARG A 463 9.79 1.91 -6.66
N VAL A 464 10.52 0.81 -6.87
CA VAL A 464 11.69 0.44 -6.07
C VAL A 464 12.95 0.28 -6.92
N SER A 465 14.10 0.65 -6.34
CA SER A 465 15.40 0.58 -7.01
C SER A 465 15.92 -0.85 -7.08
N GLU A 466 15.88 -1.56 -5.95
CA GLU A 466 16.42 -2.90 -5.80
C GLU A 466 15.31 -3.88 -5.42
N ILE A 467 15.10 -4.86 -6.29
CA ILE A 467 14.20 -6.00 -6.06
C ILE A 467 14.84 -7.24 -6.68
N LYS A 468 14.77 -8.38 -6.00
CA LYS A 468 15.34 -9.66 -6.44
C LYS A 468 14.22 -10.62 -6.82
N ASN A 469 14.53 -11.59 -7.69
CA ASN A 469 13.57 -12.63 -8.11
C ASN A 469 12.96 -13.38 -6.91
N ALA A 470 13.73 -13.63 -5.86
CA ALA A 470 13.25 -14.29 -4.65
C ALA A 470 12.20 -13.46 -3.89
N ASP A 471 12.24 -12.13 -4.00
CA ASP A 471 11.26 -11.24 -3.37
C ASP A 471 9.98 -11.18 -4.21
N ILE A 472 10.11 -11.13 -5.54
CA ILE A 472 8.97 -11.23 -6.47
C ILE A 472 8.23 -12.54 -6.28
N LYS A 473 8.94 -13.67 -6.25
CA LYS A 473 8.32 -14.99 -6.03
C LYS A 473 7.58 -15.05 -4.70
N ALA A 474 8.10 -14.43 -3.64
CA ALA A 474 7.48 -14.44 -2.33
C ALA A 474 6.18 -13.61 -2.28
N VAL A 475 6.13 -12.47 -2.99
CA VAL A 475 5.02 -11.52 -2.91
C VAL A 475 3.98 -11.73 -4.02
N PHE A 476 4.43 -12.00 -5.24
CA PHE A 476 3.58 -12.17 -6.42
C PHE A 476 3.25 -13.64 -6.71
N ASN A 477 3.90 -14.60 -6.04
CA ASN A 477 3.70 -16.04 -6.26
C ASN A 477 3.92 -16.51 -7.71
N VAL A 478 4.76 -15.78 -8.46
CA VAL A 478 5.14 -16.10 -9.84
C VAL A 478 6.38 -16.98 -9.84
N ASP A 479 6.28 -18.16 -10.47
CA ASP A 479 7.38 -19.13 -10.59
C ASP A 479 8.22 -18.94 -11.86
N ASP A 480 7.61 -18.41 -12.92
CA ASP A 480 8.29 -18.20 -14.20
C ASP A 480 9.33 -17.07 -14.11
N LYS A 481 10.55 -17.34 -14.60
CA LYS A 481 11.66 -16.37 -14.52
C LYS A 481 11.49 -15.18 -15.46
N SER A 482 10.92 -15.40 -16.65
CA SER A 482 10.68 -14.33 -17.63
C SER A 482 9.62 -13.37 -17.11
N GLU A 483 8.55 -13.90 -16.53
CA GLU A 483 7.50 -13.11 -15.86
C GLU A 483 8.05 -12.34 -14.66
N GLN A 484 8.90 -12.96 -13.83
CA GLN A 484 9.60 -12.27 -12.74
C GLN A 484 10.43 -11.09 -13.26
N GLU A 485 11.22 -11.30 -14.31
CA GLU A 485 12.06 -10.25 -14.91
C GLU A 485 11.21 -9.11 -15.51
N SER A 486 10.08 -9.45 -16.14
CA SER A 486 9.09 -8.49 -16.64
C SER A 486 8.52 -7.62 -15.52
N LEU A 487 8.03 -8.24 -14.43
CA LEU A 487 7.51 -7.53 -13.26
C LEU A 487 8.57 -6.62 -12.64
N MET A 488 9.81 -7.11 -12.50
CA MET A 488 10.91 -6.31 -11.98
C MET A 488 11.21 -5.09 -12.86
N GLY A 489 11.18 -5.26 -14.19
CA GLY A 489 11.34 -4.17 -15.15
C GLY A 489 10.25 -3.12 -14.98
N GLN A 490 8.99 -3.56 -14.88
CA GLN A 490 7.84 -2.68 -14.72
C GLN A 490 7.86 -1.91 -13.40
N ILE A 491 8.14 -2.60 -12.28
CA ILE A 491 8.25 -1.97 -10.96
C ILE A 491 9.30 -0.85 -10.96
N ARG A 492 10.45 -1.05 -11.63
CA ARG A 492 11.50 -0.03 -11.72
C ARG A 492 11.10 1.18 -12.56
N GLN A 493 10.17 1.01 -13.49
CA GLN A 493 9.69 2.04 -14.42
C GLN A 493 8.40 2.71 -13.96
N LEU A 494 7.80 2.30 -12.84
CA LEU A 494 6.59 2.92 -12.31
C LEU A 494 6.79 4.43 -12.10
N GLU A 495 5.82 5.19 -12.60
CA GLU A 495 5.78 6.63 -12.43
C GLU A 495 5.33 7.01 -11.01
N LYS A 496 5.46 8.29 -10.69
CA LYS A 496 4.97 8.82 -9.41
C LYS A 496 3.46 8.66 -9.32
N HIS A 497 2.95 8.18 -8.18
CA HIS A 497 1.53 7.89 -7.94
C HIS A 497 0.96 6.75 -8.79
N PHE A 498 1.84 5.89 -9.31
CA PHE A 498 1.48 4.60 -9.86
C PHE A 498 2.12 3.49 -9.03
N SER A 499 1.35 2.44 -8.80
CA SER A 499 1.76 1.28 -8.03
C SER A 499 1.23 -0.02 -8.65
N LEU A 500 1.84 -1.15 -8.29
CA LEU A 500 1.23 -2.46 -8.47
C LEU A 500 0.46 -2.81 -7.20
N TYR A 501 -0.84 -3.01 -7.34
CA TYR A 501 -1.73 -3.50 -6.31
C TYR A 501 -1.84 -5.01 -6.41
N ILE A 502 -1.59 -5.70 -5.30
CA ILE A 502 -1.80 -7.14 -5.14
C ILE A 502 -2.92 -7.32 -4.12
N ASP A 503 -4.04 -7.89 -4.58
CA ASP A 503 -5.20 -8.18 -3.74
C ASP A 503 -5.02 -9.47 -2.91
N GLY A 504 -6.01 -9.80 -2.08
CA GLY A 504 -5.99 -11.00 -1.23
C GLY A 504 -5.91 -12.32 -2.01
N ASP A 505 -6.35 -12.32 -3.27
CA ASP A 505 -6.31 -13.44 -4.21
C ASP A 505 -5.00 -13.48 -5.03
N LYS A 506 -4.04 -12.62 -4.70
CA LYS A 506 -2.74 -12.45 -5.38
C LYS A 506 -2.84 -11.98 -6.82
N ARG A 507 -3.96 -11.38 -7.23
CA ARG A 507 -4.06 -10.77 -8.56
C ARG A 507 -3.33 -9.45 -8.56
N VAL A 508 -2.53 -9.24 -9.60
CA VAL A 508 -1.70 -8.06 -9.75
C VAL A 508 -2.37 -7.10 -10.72
N ASN A 509 -2.57 -5.86 -10.29
CA ASN A 509 -3.15 -4.80 -11.11
C ASN A 509 -2.26 -3.56 -11.04
N LYS A 510 -1.95 -2.97 -12.19
CA LYS A 510 -1.30 -1.66 -12.23
C LYS A 510 -2.34 -0.58 -11.95
N MET A 511 -2.05 0.26 -10.97
CA MET A 511 -3.00 1.21 -10.41
C MET A 511 -2.41 2.63 -10.43
N ARG A 512 -3.25 3.62 -10.74
CA ARG A 512 -3.03 5.02 -10.36
C ARG A 512 -3.60 5.20 -8.95
N ASP A 513 -2.73 5.55 -8.01
CA ASP A 513 -3.07 5.70 -6.60
C ASP A 513 -4.11 6.81 -6.39
N LYS A 514 -5.10 6.57 -5.54
CA LYS A 514 -5.96 7.63 -5.02
C LYS A 514 -5.20 8.38 -3.95
N ALA A 515 -4.63 9.52 -4.29
CA ALA A 515 -3.79 10.28 -3.38
C ALA A 515 -4.61 11.20 -2.44
N PHE A 516 -3.99 11.58 -1.32
CA PHE A 516 -4.67 12.34 -0.27
C PHE A 516 -5.12 13.75 -0.70
N TRP A 517 -4.33 14.46 -1.52
CA TRP A 517 -4.74 15.79 -2.00
C TRP A 517 -6.05 15.73 -2.81
N GLU A 518 -6.32 14.62 -3.50
CA GLU A 518 -7.57 14.41 -4.25
C GLU A 518 -8.78 14.08 -3.36
N LEU A 519 -8.61 14.03 -2.03
CA LEU A 519 -9.70 13.85 -1.05
C LEU A 519 -10.06 15.13 -0.30
N ILE A 520 -9.19 16.15 -0.39
CA ILE A 520 -9.32 17.43 0.30
C ILE A 520 -9.65 18.58 -0.66
N GLU A 521 -9.45 18.38 -1.97
CA GLU A 521 -10.17 19.10 -3.02
C GLU A 521 -11.67 18.75 -2.98
#